data_AF-A0A3D8J4I3-F1
#
_entry.id   AF-A0A3D8J4I3-F1
#
_cell.length_a   1.000
_cell.length_b   1.000
_cell.length_c   1.000
_cell.angle_alpha   90.00
_cell.angle_beta   90.00
_cell.angle_gamma   90.00
#
_symmetry.space_group_name_H-M   'P 1'
#
loop_
_entity.id
_entity.type
_entity.pdbx_description
1 polymer ?
#
loop_
_entity_poly.entity_id
_entity_poly.type
_entity_poly.pdbx_seq_one_letter_code
_entity_poly.pdbx_strand_id
1 'polypeptide(L)'
;MFLLYKSGITDLLFNREWNKLCNNAGFFIDQSEDKKKAAEKFYEIMIQATSNCDVFGTWNGWHDFEKYFIQNFCNATPMIVGYSFFGPNIDAETPFSYALKDATVLVVHPFAQSIQSQYKNYDKLFINKKVLPRFNLKTFQAVQTAGGEIDKRFKSWFEALDWMSEEISKIDFDIALIGCGAYGFPLASRIKNIGKIAIHCGGTLQLLFGIKGRRWEKEQPSVGQILFNEHWVYPNQNERIKNAQKIEDGCYW
;
A
#
# COMPACT_ATOMS: atom_id res chain seq x y z
N MET A 1 -17.90 5.48 -1.19
CA MET A 1 -18.14 6.95 -1.24
C MET A 1 -19.01 7.35 -2.42
N PHE A 2 -18.57 7.17 -3.67
CA PHE A 2 -19.35 7.57 -4.85
C PHE A 2 -20.66 6.78 -5.05
N LEU A 3 -20.63 5.45 -4.84
CA LEU A 3 -21.85 4.62 -4.87
C LEU A 3 -22.89 5.05 -3.82
N LEU A 4 -22.43 5.43 -2.63
CA LEU A 4 -23.30 5.94 -1.56
C LEU A 4 -23.98 7.24 -1.99
N TYR A 5 -23.24 8.13 -2.66
CA TYR A 5 -23.80 9.36 -3.22
C TYR A 5 -24.85 9.07 -4.32
N LYS A 6 -24.55 8.18 -5.28
CA LYS A 6 -25.51 7.79 -6.32
C LYS A 6 -26.78 7.13 -5.77
N SER A 7 -26.71 6.48 -4.60
CA SER A 7 -27.89 5.91 -3.92
C SER A 7 -28.68 6.90 -3.08
N GLY A 8 -28.41 8.21 -3.15
CA GLY A 8 -29.17 9.23 -2.41
C GLY A 8 -28.87 9.29 -0.91
N ILE A 9 -27.71 8.79 -0.47
CA ILE A 9 -27.30 8.84 0.94
C ILE A 9 -26.92 10.28 1.34
N THR A 10 -27.21 10.64 2.58
CA THR A 10 -27.03 11.98 3.14
C THR A 10 -25.61 12.53 2.94
N ASP A 11 -25.50 13.83 2.64
CA ASP A 11 -24.21 14.54 2.50
C ASP A 11 -23.30 14.34 3.74
N LEU A 12 -23.88 14.06 4.91
CA LEU A 12 -23.15 13.75 6.14
C LEU A 12 -22.25 12.50 6.01
N LEU A 13 -22.78 11.41 5.45
CA LEU A 13 -22.01 10.17 5.28
C LEU A 13 -20.94 10.35 4.19
N PHE A 14 -21.25 11.06 3.10
CA PHE A 14 -20.26 11.41 2.09
C PHE A 14 -19.08 12.18 2.70
N ASN A 15 -19.36 13.25 3.45
CA ASN A 15 -18.33 14.08 4.07
C ASN A 15 -17.47 13.31 5.08
N ARG A 16 -18.07 12.37 5.83
CA ARG A 16 -17.33 11.51 6.75
C ARG A 16 -16.31 10.63 6.03
N GLU A 17 -16.73 9.95 4.97
CA GLU A 17 -15.84 9.06 4.21
C GLU A 17 -14.82 9.87 3.39
N TRP A 18 -15.20 11.04 2.88
CA TRP A 18 -14.28 12.00 2.25
C TRP A 18 -13.14 12.40 3.19
N ASN A 19 -13.46 12.78 4.43
CA ASN A 19 -12.46 13.19 5.42
C ASN A 19 -11.49 12.04 5.77
N LYS A 20 -11.98 10.79 5.85
CA LYS A 20 -11.10 9.62 6.05
C LYS A 20 -10.19 9.38 4.85
N LEU A 21 -10.73 9.47 3.64
CA LEU A 21 -9.97 9.33 2.40
C LEU A 21 -8.85 10.38 2.31
N CYS A 22 -9.14 11.63 2.67
CA CYS A 22 -8.12 12.69 2.72
C CYS A 22 -7.10 12.49 3.85
N ASN A 23 -7.56 12.32 5.09
CA ASN A 23 -6.66 12.27 6.23
C ASN A 23 -5.84 10.98 6.26
N ASN A 24 -6.47 9.82 6.27
CA ASN A 24 -5.79 8.56 6.52
C ASN A 24 -5.07 8.04 5.27
N ALA A 25 -5.70 8.18 4.10
CA ALA A 25 -5.19 7.61 2.86
C ALA A 25 -4.38 8.61 2.03
N GLY A 26 -4.38 9.89 2.41
CA GLY A 26 -3.59 10.95 1.79
C GLY A 26 -4.18 11.50 0.48
N PHE A 27 -5.47 11.31 0.23
CA PHE A 27 -6.11 11.88 -0.95
C PHE A 27 -6.27 13.41 -0.83
N PHE A 28 -6.01 14.13 -1.90
CA PHE A 28 -6.16 15.58 -1.94
C PHE A 28 -6.49 16.05 -3.35
N ILE A 29 -7.14 17.20 -3.43
CA ILE A 29 -7.58 17.83 -4.67
C ILE A 29 -7.18 19.29 -4.65
N ASP A 30 -7.15 19.91 -5.83
CA ASP A 30 -6.97 21.35 -5.92
C ASP A 30 -8.14 22.07 -5.22
N GLN A 31 -7.89 23.22 -4.58
CA GLN A 31 -8.93 23.95 -3.85
C GLN A 31 -10.09 24.41 -4.74
N SER A 32 -9.84 24.58 -6.04
CA SER A 32 -10.84 24.95 -7.04
C SER A 32 -11.67 23.76 -7.55
N GLU A 33 -11.29 22.53 -7.22
CA GLU A 33 -11.93 21.31 -7.71
C GLU A 33 -13.15 20.92 -6.86
N ASP A 34 -14.23 20.50 -7.53
CA ASP A 34 -15.43 20.02 -6.87
C ASP A 34 -15.22 18.62 -6.27
N LYS A 35 -15.55 18.46 -4.98
CA LYS A 35 -15.35 17.20 -4.24
C LYS A 35 -16.11 16.03 -4.86
N LYS A 36 -17.31 16.25 -5.40
CA LYS A 36 -18.14 15.17 -5.96
C LYS A 36 -17.56 14.70 -7.29
N LYS A 37 -17.10 15.62 -8.14
CA LYS A 37 -16.36 15.30 -9.37
C LYS A 37 -15.06 14.55 -9.10
N ALA A 38 -14.29 14.99 -8.12
CA ALA A 38 -13.06 14.28 -7.75
C ALA A 38 -13.34 12.88 -7.17
N ALA A 39 -14.40 12.73 -6.38
CA ALA A 39 -14.86 11.43 -5.89
C ALA A 39 -15.26 10.47 -7.02
N GLU A 40 -15.91 10.98 -8.08
CA GLU A 40 -16.24 10.23 -9.29
C GLU A 40 -14.98 9.77 -10.03
N LYS A 41 -14.04 10.69 -10.28
CA LYS A 41 -12.76 10.37 -10.93
C LYS A 41 -11.96 9.33 -10.14
N PHE A 42 -11.88 9.46 -8.81
CA PHE A 42 -11.24 8.47 -7.94
C PHE A 42 -11.93 7.11 -8.03
N TYR A 43 -13.27 7.10 -8.06
CA TYR A 43 -14.05 5.87 -8.20
C TYR A 43 -13.80 5.16 -9.52
N GLU A 44 -13.74 5.89 -10.65
CA GLU A 44 -13.43 5.33 -11.96
C GLU A 44 -12.04 4.68 -12.00
N ILE A 45 -11.04 5.35 -11.42
CA ILE A 45 -9.67 4.81 -11.29
C ILE A 45 -9.66 3.51 -10.47
N MET A 46 -10.43 3.46 -9.38
CA MET A 46 -10.52 2.25 -8.55
C MET A 46 -11.26 1.10 -9.24
N ILE A 47 -12.30 1.40 -10.04
CA ILE A 47 -12.94 0.39 -10.90
C ILE A 47 -11.95 -0.18 -11.89
N GLN A 48 -11.21 0.67 -12.59
CA GLN A 48 -10.20 0.23 -13.55
C GLN A 48 -9.14 -0.65 -12.86
N ALA A 49 -8.68 -0.26 -11.67
CA ALA A 49 -7.75 -1.08 -10.89
C ALA A 49 -8.36 -2.44 -10.47
N THR A 50 -9.63 -2.45 -10.06
CA THR A 50 -10.37 -3.67 -9.72
C THR A 50 -10.48 -4.61 -10.91
N SER A 51 -10.80 -4.07 -12.09
CA SER A 51 -10.93 -4.83 -13.33
C SER A 51 -9.65 -5.54 -13.77
N ASN A 52 -8.50 -5.03 -13.31
CA ASN A 52 -7.18 -5.52 -13.66
C ASN A 52 -6.53 -6.39 -12.56
N CYS A 53 -7.25 -6.71 -11.49
CA CYS A 53 -6.69 -7.43 -10.35
C CYS A 53 -6.88 -8.95 -10.50
N ASP A 54 -5.80 -9.73 -10.38
CA ASP A 54 -5.85 -11.20 -10.50
C ASP A 54 -6.05 -11.90 -9.15
N VAL A 55 -5.57 -11.30 -8.06
CA VAL A 55 -5.59 -11.85 -6.70
C VAL A 55 -5.98 -10.78 -5.70
N PHE A 56 -7.08 -10.97 -4.97
CA PHE A 56 -7.51 -10.08 -3.89
C PHE A 56 -7.18 -10.65 -2.52
N GLY A 57 -6.54 -9.84 -1.68
CA GLY A 57 -6.40 -10.09 -0.25
C GLY A 57 -7.55 -9.45 0.51
N THR A 58 -8.38 -10.25 1.18
CA THR A 58 -9.54 -9.76 1.95
C THR A 58 -9.36 -10.00 3.44
N TRP A 59 -9.98 -9.15 4.26
CA TRP A 59 -10.02 -9.31 5.71
C TRP A 59 -11.19 -10.23 6.10
N ASN A 60 -10.90 -11.27 6.89
CA ASN A 60 -11.84 -12.14 7.62
C ASN A 60 -13.29 -12.18 7.11
N GLY A 61 -13.50 -12.64 5.87
CA GLY A 61 -14.82 -13.04 5.40
C GLY A 61 -15.61 -12.01 4.59
N TRP A 62 -14.94 -11.15 3.82
CA TRP A 62 -15.54 -10.22 2.85
C TRP A 62 -16.29 -9.06 3.48
N HIS A 63 -15.69 -7.87 3.52
CA HIS A 63 -16.49 -6.67 3.73
C HIS A 63 -17.44 -6.51 2.52
N ASP A 64 -18.73 -6.26 2.75
CA ASP A 64 -19.76 -6.24 1.71
C ASP A 64 -19.40 -5.36 0.49
N PHE A 65 -18.66 -4.27 0.73
CA PHE A 65 -18.19 -3.39 -0.33
C PHE A 65 -17.08 -4.01 -1.19
N GLU A 66 -16.12 -4.73 -0.62
CA GLU A 66 -15.06 -5.40 -1.40
C GLU A 66 -15.68 -6.45 -2.32
N LYS A 67 -16.62 -7.25 -1.77
CA LYS A 67 -17.39 -8.24 -2.54
C LYS A 67 -18.14 -7.58 -3.69
N TYR A 68 -18.83 -6.47 -3.44
CA TYR A 68 -19.53 -5.74 -4.49
C TYR A 68 -18.57 -5.33 -5.62
N PHE A 69 -17.42 -4.75 -5.29
CA PHE A 69 -16.47 -4.31 -6.32
C PHE A 69 -15.92 -5.48 -7.14
N ILE A 70 -15.51 -6.56 -6.47
CA ILE A 70 -14.99 -7.76 -7.11
C ILE A 70 -16.04 -8.36 -8.05
N GLN A 71 -17.27 -8.52 -7.59
CA GLN A 71 -18.33 -9.16 -8.37
C GLN A 71 -18.82 -8.33 -9.56
N ASN A 72 -18.79 -7.00 -9.46
CA ASN A 72 -19.36 -6.13 -10.50
C ASN A 72 -18.32 -5.56 -11.47
N PHE A 73 -17.04 -5.51 -11.09
CA PHE A 73 -16.02 -4.80 -11.87
C PHE A 73 -14.78 -5.62 -12.21
N CYS A 74 -14.61 -6.83 -11.66
CA CYS A 74 -13.49 -7.67 -12.04
C CYS A 74 -13.75 -8.32 -13.41
N ASN A 75 -12.80 -8.23 -14.35
CA ASN A 75 -12.98 -8.76 -15.72
C ASN A 75 -12.97 -10.29 -15.79
N ALA A 76 -12.36 -10.94 -14.80
CA ALA A 76 -12.28 -12.38 -14.66
C ALA A 76 -12.57 -12.78 -13.21
N THR A 77 -12.84 -14.06 -12.95
CA THR A 77 -12.95 -14.58 -11.59
C THR A 77 -11.57 -14.50 -10.93
N PRO A 78 -11.33 -13.60 -9.97
CA PRO A 78 -10.02 -13.47 -9.37
C PRO A 78 -9.81 -14.54 -8.29
N MET A 79 -8.56 -14.82 -7.96
CA MET A 79 -8.25 -15.59 -6.76
C MET A 79 -8.50 -14.73 -5.52
N ILE A 80 -9.08 -15.32 -4.48
CA ILE A 80 -9.33 -14.65 -3.21
C ILE A 80 -8.51 -15.33 -2.13
N VAL A 81 -7.68 -14.56 -1.43
CA VAL A 81 -6.84 -15.02 -0.33
C VAL A 81 -7.07 -14.14 0.91
N GLY A 82 -6.66 -14.62 2.08
CA GLY A 82 -6.63 -13.76 3.27
C GLY A 82 -5.57 -12.67 3.10
N TYR A 83 -5.84 -11.45 3.54
CA TYR A 83 -4.90 -10.32 3.44
C TYR A 83 -3.52 -10.64 4.05
N SER A 84 -3.49 -11.45 5.12
CA SER A 84 -2.24 -11.91 5.75
C SER A 84 -1.30 -12.64 4.79
N PHE A 85 -1.80 -13.19 3.68
CA PHE A 85 -0.99 -13.83 2.63
C PHE A 85 0.08 -12.88 2.06
N PHE A 86 -0.17 -11.57 2.03
CA PHE A 86 0.78 -10.57 1.52
C PHE A 86 1.75 -10.04 2.59
N GLY A 87 1.73 -10.60 3.80
CA GLY A 87 2.69 -10.31 4.88
C GLY A 87 3.85 -11.32 4.95
N PRO A 88 4.65 -11.28 6.03
CA PRO A 88 5.83 -12.16 6.17
C PRO A 88 5.55 -13.67 6.14
N ASN A 89 4.39 -14.13 6.65
CA ASN A 89 3.99 -15.55 6.68
C ASN A 89 5.09 -16.51 7.18
N ILE A 90 5.65 -16.20 8.35
CA ILE A 90 6.86 -16.89 8.85
C ILE A 90 6.68 -18.40 9.07
N ASP A 91 5.46 -18.85 9.35
CA ASP A 91 5.13 -20.25 9.63
C ASP A 91 4.92 -21.07 8.35
N ALA A 92 4.85 -20.42 7.18
CA ALA A 92 4.73 -21.12 5.92
C ALA A 92 6.05 -21.81 5.56
N GLU A 93 5.98 -23.07 5.11
CA GLU A 93 7.15 -23.80 4.60
C GLU A 93 7.80 -23.06 3.43
N THR A 94 6.99 -22.41 2.60
CA THR A 94 7.42 -21.55 1.49
C THR A 94 6.48 -20.32 1.42
N PRO A 95 6.86 -19.19 2.05
CA PRO A 95 6.11 -17.94 1.97
C PRO A 95 6.04 -17.41 0.53
N PHE A 96 5.01 -16.63 0.19
CA PHE A 96 4.83 -16.10 -1.18
C PHE A 96 6.05 -15.31 -1.67
N SER A 97 6.69 -14.57 -0.76
CA SER A 97 7.86 -13.74 -1.01
C SER A 97 9.09 -14.56 -1.42
N TYR A 98 9.11 -15.88 -1.16
CA TYR A 98 10.19 -16.74 -1.65
C TYR A 98 10.27 -16.76 -3.18
N ALA A 99 9.14 -16.54 -3.88
CA ALA A 99 9.09 -16.44 -5.34
C ALA A 99 9.86 -15.23 -5.90
N LEU A 100 10.23 -14.26 -5.05
CA LEU A 100 11.02 -13.09 -5.43
C LEU A 100 12.52 -13.40 -5.57
N LYS A 101 12.96 -14.60 -5.16
CA LYS A 101 14.37 -14.97 -5.17
C LYS A 101 14.98 -14.75 -6.56
N ASP A 102 16.14 -14.10 -6.59
CA ASP A 102 16.92 -13.79 -7.80
C ASP A 102 16.24 -12.84 -8.80
N ALA A 103 15.02 -12.34 -8.53
CA ALA A 103 14.33 -11.35 -9.36
C ALA A 103 14.88 -9.92 -9.13
N THR A 104 14.61 -9.01 -10.06
CA THR A 104 14.73 -7.56 -9.82
C THR A 104 13.42 -7.03 -9.24
N VAL A 105 13.45 -6.71 -7.95
CA VAL A 105 12.28 -6.29 -7.19
C VAL A 105 12.32 -4.78 -6.94
N LEU A 106 11.31 -4.07 -7.40
CA LEU A 106 11.09 -2.66 -7.07
C LEU A 106 10.19 -2.55 -5.84
N VAL A 107 10.67 -1.93 -4.77
CA VAL A 107 9.86 -1.64 -3.59
C VAL A 107 9.42 -0.18 -3.61
N VAL A 108 8.12 0.04 -3.73
CA VAL A 108 7.48 1.36 -3.74
C VAL A 108 6.88 1.64 -2.36
N HIS A 109 7.55 2.47 -1.57
CA HIS A 109 7.19 2.70 -0.18
C HIS A 109 7.67 4.08 0.32
N PRO A 110 6.96 4.74 1.26
CA PRO A 110 7.46 5.96 1.91
C PRO A 110 8.78 5.76 2.67
N PHE A 111 9.03 4.54 3.15
CA PHE A 111 10.23 4.14 3.93
C PHE A 111 11.34 3.56 3.05
N ALA A 112 11.51 4.08 1.82
CA ALA A 112 12.45 3.55 0.83
C ALA A 112 13.90 3.47 1.36
N GLN A 113 14.36 4.47 2.12
CA GLN A 113 15.72 4.48 2.68
C GLN A 113 15.86 3.45 3.79
N SER A 114 14.86 3.31 4.66
CA SER A 114 14.85 2.26 5.69
C SER A 114 14.87 0.88 5.07
N ILE A 115 14.06 0.64 4.03
CA ILE A 115 14.01 -0.63 3.29
C ILE A 115 15.36 -0.93 2.65
N GLN A 116 15.96 0.03 1.96
CA GLN A 116 17.28 -0.12 1.33
C GLN A 116 18.37 -0.46 2.36
N SER A 117 18.31 0.14 3.55
CA SER A 117 19.24 -0.12 4.64
C SER A 117 19.03 -1.50 5.28
N GLN A 118 17.78 -1.82 5.63
CA GLN A 118 17.42 -3.08 6.28
C GLN A 118 17.63 -4.30 5.40
N TYR A 119 17.45 -4.18 4.09
CA TYR A 119 17.69 -5.28 3.16
C TYR A 119 19.14 -5.78 3.18
N LYS A 120 20.11 -4.97 3.63
CA LYS A 120 21.50 -5.41 3.84
C LYS A 120 21.63 -6.46 4.96
N ASN A 121 20.63 -6.58 5.82
CA ASN A 121 20.54 -7.54 6.91
C ASN A 121 19.42 -8.58 6.68
N TYR A 122 19.01 -8.81 5.42
CA TYR A 122 17.86 -9.65 5.08
C TYR A 122 17.89 -11.04 5.74
N ASP A 123 19.09 -11.61 5.88
CA ASP A 123 19.36 -12.93 6.44
C ASP A 123 19.28 -12.95 7.98
N LYS A 124 19.03 -11.82 8.64
CA LYS A 124 18.92 -11.72 10.11
C LYS A 124 17.51 -11.38 10.60
N LEU A 125 16.62 -10.98 9.70
CA LEU A 125 15.28 -10.50 10.08
C LEU A 125 14.33 -11.62 10.49
N PHE A 126 14.50 -12.81 9.91
CA PHE A 126 13.62 -13.96 10.14
C PHE A 126 14.43 -15.23 10.38
N ILE A 127 13.88 -16.12 11.21
CA ILE A 127 14.40 -17.49 11.40
C ILE A 127 14.26 -18.25 10.07
N ASN A 128 13.05 -18.24 9.49
CA ASN A 128 12.80 -18.79 8.17
C ASN A 128 13.39 -17.88 7.08
N LYS A 129 14.55 -18.28 6.53
CA LYS A 129 15.28 -17.50 5.50
C LYS A 129 14.54 -17.38 4.16
N LYS A 130 13.45 -18.14 3.97
CA LYS A 130 12.62 -18.02 2.77
C LYS A 130 11.65 -16.83 2.82
N VAL A 131 11.42 -16.25 4.00
CA VAL A 131 10.51 -15.10 4.18
C VAL A 131 11.02 -13.86 3.44
N LEU A 132 12.32 -13.58 3.52
CA LEU A 132 12.94 -12.51 2.75
C LEU A 132 14.15 -13.10 2.00
N PRO A 133 13.96 -13.66 0.80
CA PRO A 133 15.06 -14.22 0.03
C PRO A 133 15.98 -13.11 -0.51
N ARG A 134 17.16 -13.52 -0.99
CA ARG A 134 18.04 -12.64 -1.76
C ARG A 134 17.45 -12.40 -3.16
N PHE A 135 17.44 -11.14 -3.57
CA PHE A 135 16.98 -10.61 -4.85
C PHE A 135 17.66 -9.27 -5.13
N ASN A 136 17.55 -8.76 -6.35
CA ASN A 136 18.09 -7.46 -6.72
C ASN A 136 17.10 -6.35 -6.33
N LEU A 137 17.34 -5.71 -5.19
CA LEU A 137 16.47 -4.65 -4.66
C LEU A 137 16.69 -3.32 -5.38
N LYS A 138 15.59 -2.74 -5.86
CA LYS A 138 15.44 -1.32 -6.20
C LYS A 138 14.39 -0.70 -5.28
N THR A 139 14.55 0.57 -4.92
CA THR A 139 13.55 1.28 -4.12
C THR A 139 13.09 2.55 -4.82
N PHE A 140 11.80 2.84 -4.73
CA PHE A 140 11.20 4.10 -5.13
C PHE A 140 10.49 4.73 -3.92
N GLN A 141 10.88 5.96 -3.57
CA GLN A 141 10.25 6.68 -2.47
C GLN A 141 8.88 7.18 -2.92
N ALA A 142 7.83 6.53 -2.41
CA ALA A 142 6.46 6.89 -2.75
C ALA A 142 6.09 8.28 -2.19
N VAL A 143 5.25 9.02 -2.92
CA VAL A 143 4.65 10.26 -2.43
C VAL A 143 3.85 9.95 -1.16
N GLN A 144 3.99 10.82 -0.15
CA GLN A 144 3.32 10.68 1.13
C GLN A 144 2.57 11.96 1.47
N THR A 145 1.24 11.88 1.44
CA THR A 145 0.32 13.00 1.66
C THR A 145 -0.71 12.70 2.77
N ALA A 146 -0.57 11.57 3.47
CA ALA A 146 -1.40 11.24 4.63
C ALA A 146 -1.18 12.24 5.77
N GLY A 147 -2.18 12.43 6.63
CA GLY A 147 -2.11 13.33 7.78
C GLY A 147 -2.13 14.81 7.39
N GLY A 148 -2.55 15.10 6.16
CA GLY A 148 -2.55 16.45 5.59
C GLY A 148 -1.15 16.95 5.24
N GLU A 149 -0.19 16.06 4.99
CA GLU A 149 1.09 16.43 4.41
C GLU A 149 0.91 16.99 3.01
N ILE A 150 1.69 18.02 2.68
CA ILE A 150 1.63 18.73 1.40
C ILE A 150 2.91 18.45 0.62
N ASP A 151 2.76 17.81 -0.54
CA ASP A 151 3.83 17.74 -1.52
C ASP A 151 3.68 18.88 -2.53
N LYS A 152 4.55 19.90 -2.44
CA LYS A 152 4.46 21.11 -3.26
C LYS A 152 4.63 20.87 -4.76
N ARG A 153 5.06 19.67 -5.17
CA ARG A 153 5.23 19.30 -6.57
C ARG A 153 3.90 19.06 -7.28
N PHE A 154 2.82 18.78 -6.52
CA PHE A 154 1.55 18.33 -7.07
C PHE A 154 0.38 19.13 -6.51
N LYS A 155 -0.58 19.46 -7.37
CA LYS A 155 -1.82 20.14 -6.97
C LYS A 155 -2.91 19.17 -6.56
N SER A 156 -2.83 17.92 -7.02
CA SER A 156 -3.80 16.88 -6.69
C SER A 156 -3.13 15.51 -6.51
N TRP A 157 -3.86 14.63 -5.84
CA TRP A 157 -3.51 13.22 -5.73
C TRP A 157 -3.40 12.53 -7.09
N PHE A 158 -4.20 12.98 -8.07
CA PHE A 158 -4.15 12.44 -9.44
C PHE A 158 -2.82 12.76 -10.12
N GLU A 159 -2.34 14.00 -10.04
CA GLU A 159 -1.04 14.40 -10.59
C GLU A 159 0.11 13.63 -9.92
N ALA A 160 0.05 13.45 -8.59
CA ALA A 160 1.04 12.66 -7.87
C ALA A 160 1.04 11.17 -8.30
N LEU A 161 -0.14 10.58 -8.53
CA LEU A 161 -0.27 9.22 -9.05
C LEU A 161 0.29 9.10 -10.47
N ASP A 162 -0.03 10.04 -11.36
CA ASP A 162 0.46 10.10 -12.73
C ASP A 162 1.99 10.20 -12.75
N TRP A 163 2.55 11.14 -11.99
CA TRP A 163 4.00 11.30 -11.86
C TRP A 163 4.68 10.03 -11.35
N MET A 164 4.17 9.41 -10.27
CA MET A 164 4.76 8.16 -9.77
C MET A 164 4.71 7.04 -10.81
N SER A 165 3.61 6.95 -11.57
CA SER A 165 3.46 5.96 -12.63
C SER A 165 4.49 6.17 -13.74
N GLU A 166 4.68 7.42 -14.17
CA GLU A 166 5.65 7.79 -15.19
C GLU A 166 7.09 7.55 -14.74
N GLU A 167 7.45 7.92 -13.51
CA GLU A 167 8.80 7.70 -12.99
C GLU A 167 9.11 6.21 -12.81
N ILE A 168 8.15 5.43 -12.32
CA ILE A 168 8.31 3.97 -12.17
C ILE A 168 8.46 3.30 -13.54
N SER A 169 7.77 3.78 -14.58
CA SER A 169 7.87 3.22 -15.94
C SER A 169 9.28 3.28 -16.54
N LYS A 170 10.13 4.17 -16.00
CA LYS A 170 11.52 4.36 -16.43
C LYS A 170 12.50 3.42 -15.71
N ILE A 171 12.03 2.68 -14.72
CA ILE A 171 12.85 1.76 -13.92
C ILE A 171 12.69 0.36 -14.50
N ASP A 172 13.80 -0.32 -14.79
CA ASP A 172 13.75 -1.73 -15.15
C ASP A 172 13.69 -2.62 -13.91
N PHE A 173 12.66 -3.46 -13.83
CA PHE A 173 12.38 -4.42 -12.76
C PHE A 173 11.45 -5.53 -13.27
N ASP A 174 11.37 -6.66 -12.57
CA ASP A 174 10.49 -7.77 -12.92
C ASP A 174 9.15 -7.66 -12.17
N ILE A 175 9.24 -7.32 -10.88
CA ILE A 175 8.11 -7.27 -9.96
C ILE A 175 8.19 -6.07 -9.00
N ALA A 176 7.04 -5.46 -8.71
CA ALA A 176 6.92 -4.39 -7.73
C ALA A 176 6.19 -4.85 -6.46
N LEU A 177 6.74 -4.55 -5.28
CA LEU A 177 6.05 -4.62 -4.00
C LEU A 177 5.66 -3.20 -3.56
N ILE A 178 4.38 -2.98 -3.26
CA ILE A 178 3.82 -1.63 -3.13
C ILE A 178 3.12 -1.46 -1.78
N GLY A 179 3.50 -0.43 -1.04
CA GLY A 179 2.85 -0.02 0.20
C GLY A 179 2.89 1.50 0.34
N CYS A 180 1.87 2.20 -0.13
CA CYS A 180 1.84 3.66 -0.16
C CYS A 180 0.43 4.24 -0.09
N GLY A 181 -0.39 3.77 0.86
CA GLY A 181 -1.72 4.33 1.12
C GLY A 181 -2.66 4.27 -0.09
N ALA A 182 -3.45 5.34 -0.32
CA ALA A 182 -4.43 5.39 -1.41
C ALA A 182 -3.83 5.16 -2.80
N TYR A 183 -2.54 5.47 -2.99
CA TYR A 183 -1.86 5.29 -4.27
C TYR A 183 -1.64 3.83 -4.63
N GLY A 184 -1.49 2.95 -3.63
CA GLY A 184 -0.93 1.62 -3.84
C GLY A 184 -1.72 0.74 -4.81
N PHE A 185 -3.05 0.70 -4.65
CA PHE A 185 -3.91 -0.13 -5.49
C PHE A 185 -3.95 0.32 -6.96
N PRO A 186 -4.25 1.59 -7.30
CA PRO A 186 -4.24 2.03 -8.69
C PRO A 186 -2.84 2.05 -9.31
N LEU A 187 -1.79 2.29 -8.52
CA LEU A 187 -0.42 2.21 -9.00
C LEU A 187 -0.04 0.77 -9.39
N ALA A 188 -0.49 -0.23 -8.63
CA ALA A 188 -0.29 -1.64 -8.97
C ALA A 188 -0.93 -1.98 -10.33
N SER A 189 -2.15 -1.51 -10.58
CA SER A 189 -2.82 -1.69 -11.87
C SER A 189 -2.06 -1.05 -13.02
N ARG A 190 -1.52 0.17 -12.84
CA ARG A 190 -0.74 0.86 -13.87
C ARG A 190 0.60 0.16 -14.16
N ILE A 191 1.26 -0.37 -13.13
CA ILE A 191 2.48 -1.18 -13.30
C ILE A 191 2.17 -2.48 -14.05
N LYS A 192 1.03 -3.12 -13.77
CA LYS A 192 0.58 -4.28 -14.54
C LYS A 192 0.32 -3.94 -16.02
N ASN A 193 -0.27 -2.79 -16.30
CA ASN A 193 -0.55 -2.37 -17.68
C ASN A 193 0.70 -2.15 -18.55
N ILE A 194 1.86 -1.88 -17.93
CA ILE A 194 3.14 -1.81 -18.65
C ILE A 194 3.86 -3.18 -18.74
N GLY A 195 3.16 -4.27 -18.41
CA GLY A 195 3.64 -5.65 -18.57
C GLY A 195 4.50 -6.18 -17.42
N LYS A 196 4.54 -5.48 -16.27
CA LYS A 196 5.29 -5.91 -15.08
C LYS A 196 4.36 -6.56 -14.04
N ILE A 197 4.91 -7.31 -13.09
CA ILE A 197 4.12 -7.85 -11.97
C ILE A 197 4.05 -6.79 -10.86
N ALA A 198 2.89 -6.63 -10.21
CA ALA A 198 2.73 -5.72 -9.08
C ALA A 198 1.91 -6.36 -7.96
N ILE A 199 2.40 -6.25 -6.73
CA ILE A 199 1.74 -6.73 -5.52
C ILE A 199 1.53 -5.55 -4.57
N HIS A 200 0.27 -5.18 -4.36
CA HIS A 200 -0.10 -4.20 -3.35
C HIS A 200 -0.21 -4.87 -1.97
N CYS A 201 0.85 -4.74 -1.16
CA CYS A 201 0.97 -5.37 0.15
C CYS A 201 0.46 -4.50 1.31
N GLY A 202 -0.05 -3.30 1.00
CA GLY A 202 -0.51 -2.35 2.00
C GLY A 202 0.54 -2.00 3.05
N GLY A 203 0.08 -1.69 4.26
CA GLY A 203 0.95 -1.24 5.36
C GLY A 203 1.82 -2.35 5.98
N THR A 204 1.51 -3.62 5.72
CA THR A 204 2.28 -4.77 6.23
C THR A 204 3.60 -4.96 5.49
N LEU A 205 3.81 -4.30 4.35
CA LEU A 205 5.05 -4.41 3.57
C LEU A 205 6.29 -4.03 4.39
N GLN A 206 6.16 -3.06 5.31
CA GLN A 206 7.28 -2.65 6.18
C GLN A 206 7.79 -3.79 7.06
N LEU A 207 6.91 -4.71 7.48
CA LEU A 207 7.27 -5.85 8.32
C LEU A 207 8.17 -6.83 7.57
N LEU A 208 7.97 -6.99 6.26
CA LEU A 208 8.80 -7.84 5.42
C LEU A 208 10.27 -7.40 5.42
N PHE A 209 10.54 -6.11 5.66
CA PHE A 209 11.87 -5.53 5.73
C PHE A 209 12.33 -5.22 7.15
N GLY A 210 11.72 -5.82 8.18
CA GLY A 210 12.18 -5.66 9.56
C GLY A 210 11.94 -4.27 10.15
N ILE A 211 10.97 -3.53 9.62
CA ILE A 211 10.65 -2.16 10.05
C ILE A 211 9.43 -2.18 10.99
N LYS A 212 9.68 -1.83 12.25
CA LYS A 212 8.69 -1.68 13.32
C LYS A 212 7.76 -0.50 13.05
N GLY A 213 6.64 -0.49 13.76
CA GLY A 213 5.71 0.61 13.82
C GLY A 213 4.80 0.41 15.03
N ARG A 214 4.22 1.50 15.55
CA ARG A 214 3.37 1.48 16.74
C ARG A 214 2.26 0.44 16.67
N ARG A 215 1.62 0.26 15.51
CA ARG A 215 0.53 -0.72 15.33
C ARG A 215 0.97 -2.11 15.75
N TRP A 216 2.12 -2.53 15.26
CA TRP A 216 2.63 -3.88 15.42
C TRP A 216 3.24 -4.12 16.80
N GLU A 217 3.67 -3.03 17.46
CA GLU A 217 4.25 -3.08 18.80
C GLU A 217 3.20 -2.97 19.90
N LYS A 218 2.25 -2.05 19.78
CA LYS A 218 1.34 -1.65 20.87
C LYS A 218 -0.10 -2.09 20.65
N GLU A 219 -0.59 -2.04 19.42
CA GLU A 219 -1.99 -2.35 19.10
C GLU A 219 -2.19 -3.83 18.77
N GLN A 220 -1.16 -4.45 18.17
CA GLN A 220 -1.11 -5.86 17.80
C GLN A 220 0.16 -6.51 18.36
N PRO A 221 0.35 -6.52 19.70
CA PRO A 221 1.60 -6.94 20.32
C PRO A 221 2.00 -8.39 19.98
N SER A 222 1.06 -9.25 19.61
CA SER A 222 1.36 -10.60 19.12
C SER A 222 2.22 -10.58 17.85
N VAL A 223 2.00 -9.62 16.94
CA VAL A 223 2.82 -9.45 15.73
C VAL A 223 4.26 -9.11 16.13
N GLY A 224 4.44 -8.14 17.02
CA GLY A 224 5.77 -7.77 17.53
C GLY A 224 6.47 -8.91 18.25
N GLN A 225 5.76 -9.65 19.11
CA GLN A 225 6.31 -10.80 19.85
C GLN A 225 6.76 -11.93 18.93
N ILE A 226 6.05 -12.15 17.83
CA ILE A 226 6.33 -13.23 16.88
C ILE A 226 7.46 -12.84 15.92
N LEU A 227 7.51 -11.59 15.47
CA LEU A 227 8.40 -11.16 14.39
C LEU A 227 9.67 -10.46 14.87
N PHE A 228 9.61 -9.64 15.92
CA PHE A 228 10.69 -8.71 16.22
C PHE A 228 11.88 -9.38 16.88
N ASN A 229 13.07 -8.98 16.45
CA ASN A 229 14.33 -9.31 17.09
C ASN A 229 15.24 -8.06 17.19
N GLU A 230 16.47 -8.23 17.65
CA GLU A 230 17.46 -7.16 17.85
C GLU A 230 17.85 -6.39 16.58
N HIS A 231 17.61 -6.96 15.39
CA HIS A 231 17.95 -6.33 14.10
C HIS A 231 16.84 -5.45 13.53
N TRP A 232 15.63 -5.51 14.10
CA TRP A 232 14.49 -4.73 13.64
C TRP A 232 14.57 -3.27 14.11
N VAL A 233 14.25 -2.34 13.22
CA VAL A 233 14.38 -0.89 13.45
C VAL A 233 13.05 -0.16 13.28
N TYR A 234 12.93 1.04 13.82
CA TYR A 234 11.87 1.97 13.39
C TYR A 234 12.29 2.66 12.08
N PRO A 235 11.33 3.17 11.28
CA PRO A 235 11.67 3.94 10.09
C PRO A 235 12.55 5.15 10.43
N ASN A 236 13.38 5.56 9.48
CA ASN A 236 14.26 6.71 9.64
C ASN A 236 13.46 7.98 9.97
N GLN A 237 14.06 8.88 10.75
CA GLN A 237 13.41 10.11 11.19
C GLN A 237 12.98 11.02 10.03
N ASN A 238 13.76 11.05 8.94
CA ASN A 238 13.44 11.83 7.73
C ASN A 238 12.31 11.21 6.89
N GLU A 239 11.88 9.97 7.20
CA GLU A 239 10.73 9.29 6.59
C GLU A 239 9.48 9.38 7.48
N ARG A 240 9.57 10.11 8.60
CA ARG A 240 8.44 10.44 9.46
C ARG A 240 7.76 11.72 9.01
N ILE A 241 6.44 11.63 8.86
CA ILE A 241 5.61 12.80 8.54
C ILE A 241 5.34 13.64 9.79
N LYS A 242 5.16 14.95 9.61
CA LYS A 242 4.98 15.92 10.69
C LYS A 242 3.74 15.59 11.52
N ASN A 243 2.66 15.22 10.85
CA ASN A 243 1.38 14.91 11.48
C ASN A 243 1.11 13.40 11.65
N ALA A 244 2.16 12.58 11.83
CA ALA A 244 2.02 11.11 11.92
C ALA A 244 0.97 10.69 12.96
N GLN A 245 0.87 11.39 14.08
CA GLN A 245 -0.12 11.11 15.14
C GLN A 245 -1.58 11.20 14.68
N LYS A 246 -1.88 11.94 13.60
CA LYS A 246 -3.23 12.00 13.01
C LYS A 246 -3.57 10.75 12.19
N ILE A 247 -2.58 9.90 11.92
CA ILE A 247 -2.72 8.64 11.21
C ILE A 247 -2.69 7.52 12.24
N GLU A 248 -3.85 7.31 12.86
CA GLU A 248 -4.04 6.24 13.84
C GLU A 248 -2.92 6.24 14.90
N ASP A 249 -2.68 7.40 15.53
CA ASP A 249 -1.62 7.62 16.52
C ASP A 249 -0.20 7.28 16.04
N GLY A 250 0.05 7.45 14.74
CA GLY A 250 1.34 7.15 14.11
C GLY A 250 1.57 5.67 13.92
N CYS A 251 0.53 4.90 13.58
CA CYS A 251 0.54 3.44 13.54
C CYS A 251 1.71 2.79 12.75
N TYR A 252 2.23 3.45 11.72
CA TYR A 252 3.35 2.96 10.89
C TYR A 252 4.74 3.38 11.39
N TRP A 253 4.81 4.32 12.34
CA TRP A 253 6.05 4.89 12.90
C TRP A 253 6.22 4.50 14.36
#